data_AF-A0A2V7E6S6-F1
#
_entry.id   AF-A0A2V7E6S6-F1
#
_cell.length_a   1.000
_cell.length_b   1.000
_cell.length_c   1.000
_cell.angle_alpha   90.00
_cell.angle_beta   90.00
_cell.angle_gamma   90.00
#
_symmetry.space_group_name_H-M   'P 1'
#
loop_
_entity.id
_entity.type
_entity.pdbx_description
1 polymer ?
#
loop_
_entity_poly.entity_id
_entity_poly.type
_entity_poly.pdbx_seq_one_letter_code
_entity_poly.pdbx_strand_id
1 'polypeptide(L)'
;MRRADWVPPIAWMAVIIALSTDTGSAEHTGGFLLPALRWIWPAATPSLLDAGHFAIRKLAHLTEYAVLAALWYRVLVVRRRPPAAAAIALALSIVWACVDESFQALIPSRTASVIDVGVDATGALIACVVTAGWPRPVDLVTSALLWTAMLVGCAVLVGNAVAGVGSGGLWVTTSAAALAIVARGRVSA
;
A
#
# COMPACT_ATOMS: atom_id res chain seq x y z
N MET A 1 -24.32 11.52 13.64
CA MET A 1 -23.68 11.54 12.33
C MET A 1 -24.24 12.71 11.54
N ARG A 2 -23.36 13.61 11.12
CA ARG A 2 -23.66 14.68 10.19
C ARG A 2 -23.48 14.14 8.78
N ARG A 3 -24.15 14.73 7.77
CA ARG A 3 -23.94 14.34 6.35
C ARG A 3 -22.47 14.42 5.95
N ALA A 4 -21.73 15.37 6.53
CA ALA A 4 -20.29 15.55 6.34
C ALA A 4 -19.44 14.32 6.72
N ASP A 5 -19.89 13.46 7.64
CA ASP A 5 -19.11 12.29 8.07
C ASP A 5 -18.95 11.25 6.94
N TRP A 6 -19.86 11.26 5.96
CA TRP A 6 -19.87 10.35 4.81
C TRP A 6 -19.01 10.85 3.64
N VAL A 7 -18.60 12.13 3.66
CA VAL A 7 -17.81 12.72 2.58
C VAL A 7 -16.46 12.02 2.42
N PRO A 8 -15.70 11.72 3.48
CA PRO A 8 -14.37 11.11 3.34
C PRO A 8 -14.35 9.74 2.63
N PRO A 9 -15.16 8.73 2.98
CA PRO A 9 -15.16 7.47 2.23
C PRO A 9 -15.61 7.65 0.77
N ILE A 10 -16.59 8.53 0.51
CA ILE A 10 -17.05 8.82 -0.86
C ILE A 10 -15.97 9.53 -1.69
N ALA A 11 -15.28 10.50 -1.10
CA ALA A 11 -14.16 11.18 -1.75
C ALA A 11 -13.02 10.19 -2.05
N TRP A 12 -12.75 9.26 -1.15
CA TRP A 12 -11.73 8.23 -1.37
C TRP A 12 -12.12 7.25 -2.47
N MET A 13 -13.40 6.87 -2.59
CA MET A 13 -13.90 6.11 -3.73
C MET A 13 -13.63 6.82 -5.07
N ALA A 14 -13.78 8.15 -5.11
CA ALA A 14 -13.43 8.93 -6.30
C ALA A 14 -11.92 8.95 -6.59
N VAL A 15 -11.08 8.97 -5.55
CA VAL A 15 -9.62 8.82 -5.69
C VAL A 15 -9.28 7.46 -6.30
N ILE A 16 -9.87 6.38 -5.79
CA ILE A 16 -9.67 5.03 -6.34
C ILE A 16 -10.03 5.02 -7.83
N ILE A 17 -11.22 5.48 -8.22
CA ILE A 17 -11.61 5.53 -9.64
C ILE A 17 -10.65 6.35 -10.50
N ALA A 18 -10.12 7.46 -9.97
CA ALA A 18 -9.12 8.24 -10.69
C ALA A 18 -7.84 7.43 -10.92
N LEU A 19 -7.37 6.68 -9.92
CA LEU A 19 -6.21 5.78 -10.01
C LEU A 19 -6.48 4.53 -10.88
N SER A 20 -7.73 4.11 -10.98
CA SER A 20 -8.17 3.02 -11.85
C SER A 20 -8.12 3.38 -13.34
N THR A 21 -7.97 4.66 -13.69
CA THR A 21 -7.77 5.11 -15.08
C THR A 21 -6.40 4.71 -15.64
N ASP A 22 -6.11 5.14 -16.86
CA ASP A 22 -4.78 4.97 -17.46
C ASP A 22 -3.65 5.54 -16.59
N THR A 23 -3.92 6.54 -15.75
CA THR A 23 -2.92 7.12 -14.86
C THR A 23 -2.29 6.10 -13.90
N GLY A 24 -3.05 5.08 -13.46
CA GLY A 24 -2.52 3.99 -12.64
C GLY A 24 -2.07 2.76 -13.41
N SER A 25 -2.14 2.78 -14.76
CA SER A 25 -1.79 1.63 -15.60
C SER A 25 -0.33 1.20 -15.39
N ALA A 26 -0.02 -0.06 -15.71
CA ALA A 26 1.35 -0.54 -15.64
C ALA A 26 2.27 0.27 -16.56
N GLU A 27 1.79 0.64 -17.75
CA GLU A 27 2.54 1.45 -18.70
C GLU A 27 2.86 2.85 -18.12
N HIS A 28 1.85 3.57 -17.63
CA HIS A 28 2.03 4.92 -17.11
C HIS A 28 2.91 4.94 -15.85
N THR A 29 2.64 4.02 -14.91
CA THR A 29 3.40 3.93 -13.65
C THR A 29 4.83 3.44 -13.88
N GLY A 30 5.05 2.55 -14.85
CA GLY A 30 6.38 2.06 -15.22
C GLY A 30 7.30 3.17 -15.74
N GLY A 31 6.74 4.17 -16.44
CA GLY A 31 7.47 5.31 -17.00
C GLY A 31 8.28 6.10 -15.97
N PHE A 32 7.89 6.09 -14.69
CA PHE A 32 8.64 6.75 -13.62
C PHE A 32 9.12 5.80 -12.51
N LEU A 33 8.39 4.72 -12.22
CA LEU A 33 8.79 3.76 -11.18
C LEU A 33 10.00 2.91 -11.58
N LEU A 34 10.09 2.47 -12.84
CA LEU A 34 11.22 1.65 -13.28
C LEU A 34 12.55 2.44 -13.27
N PRO A 35 12.61 3.69 -13.76
CA PRO A 35 13.81 4.53 -13.58
C PRO A 35 14.18 4.76 -12.12
N ALA A 36 13.18 5.00 -11.25
CA ALA A 36 13.41 5.18 -9.82
C ALA A 36 13.96 3.90 -9.17
N LEU A 37 13.37 2.74 -9.45
CA LEU A 37 13.86 1.44 -8.99
C LEU A 37 15.26 1.14 -9.49
N ARG A 38 15.58 1.49 -10.74
CA ARG A 38 16.92 1.35 -11.32
C ARG A 38 17.94 2.22 -10.61
N TRP A 39 17.55 3.44 -10.23
CA TRP A 39 18.40 4.33 -9.46
C TRP A 39 18.64 3.82 -8.03
N ILE A 40 17.60 3.28 -7.38
CA ILE A 40 17.70 2.69 -6.04
C ILE A 40 18.59 1.45 -6.08
N TRP A 41 18.34 0.51 -7.00
CA TRP A 41 19.06 -0.76 -7.11
C TRP A 41 19.67 -0.94 -8.52
N PRO A 42 20.83 -0.31 -8.80
CA PRO A 42 21.46 -0.37 -10.12
C PRO A 42 21.86 -1.79 -10.58
N ALA A 43 22.10 -2.68 -9.62
CA ALA A 43 22.48 -4.08 -9.87
C ALA A 43 21.27 -5.00 -10.16
N ALA A 44 20.03 -4.54 -9.99
CA ALA A 44 18.84 -5.37 -10.22
C ALA A 44 18.76 -5.84 -11.68
N THR A 45 18.34 -7.08 -11.92
CA THR A 45 18.03 -7.53 -13.28
C THR A 45 16.72 -6.88 -13.77
N PRO A 46 16.45 -6.82 -15.09
CA PRO A 46 15.16 -6.35 -15.59
C PRO A 46 13.96 -7.06 -14.95
N SER A 47 14.05 -8.38 -14.78
CA SER A 47 13.01 -9.16 -14.11
C SER A 47 12.79 -8.78 -12.65
N LEU A 48 13.84 -8.39 -11.91
CA LEU A 48 13.70 -7.90 -10.53
C LEU A 48 13.04 -6.51 -10.49
N LEU A 49 13.35 -5.65 -11.47
CA LEU A 49 12.72 -4.33 -11.57
C LEU A 49 11.23 -4.44 -11.88
N ASP A 50 10.86 -5.32 -12.82
CA ASP A 50 9.46 -5.61 -13.16
C ASP A 50 8.71 -6.21 -11.96
N ALA A 51 9.33 -7.14 -11.24
CA ALA A 51 8.76 -7.70 -10.01
C ALA A 51 8.57 -6.63 -8.92
N GLY A 52 9.54 -5.73 -8.76
CA GLY A 52 9.45 -4.60 -7.82
C GLY A 52 8.34 -3.63 -8.18
N HIS A 53 8.22 -3.28 -9.46
CA HIS A 53 7.14 -2.44 -9.97
C HIS A 53 5.77 -3.09 -9.78
N PHE A 54 5.64 -4.38 -10.11
CA PHE A 54 4.44 -5.16 -9.85
C PHE A 54 4.07 -5.17 -8.35
N ALA A 55 5.04 -5.40 -7.47
CA ALA A 55 4.84 -5.39 -6.02
C ALA A 55 4.37 -4.02 -5.52
N ILE A 56 4.96 -2.92 -6.00
CA ILE A 56 4.52 -1.55 -5.66
C ILE A 56 3.06 -1.34 -6.04
N ARG A 57 2.65 -1.78 -7.23
CA ARG A 57 1.25 -1.66 -7.67
C ARG A 57 0.31 -2.47 -6.77
N LYS A 58 0.64 -3.73 -6.43
CA LYS A 58 -0.18 -4.53 -5.50
C LYS A 58 -0.26 -3.93 -4.11
N LEU A 59 0.82 -3.29 -3.63
CA LEU A 59 0.82 -2.56 -2.36
C LEU A 59 -0.03 -1.28 -2.42
N ALA A 60 -0.10 -0.60 -3.56
CA ALA A 60 -0.99 0.55 -3.76
C ALA A 60 -2.47 0.12 -3.63
N HIS A 61 -2.88 -0.90 -4.37
CA HIS A 61 -4.19 -1.55 -4.28
C HIS A 61 -4.55 -1.95 -2.84
N LEU A 62 -3.65 -2.70 -2.18
CA LEU A 62 -3.81 -3.07 -0.76
C LEU A 62 -4.05 -1.84 0.14
N THR A 63 -3.31 -0.76 -0.08
CA THR A 63 -3.37 0.47 0.72
C THR A 63 -4.64 1.27 0.46
N GLU A 64 -5.05 1.41 -0.80
CA GLU A 64 -6.27 2.08 -1.22
C GLU A 64 -7.49 1.52 -0.50
N TYR A 65 -7.63 0.19 -0.48
CA TYR A 65 -8.75 -0.47 0.15
C TYR A 65 -8.63 -0.58 1.68
N ALA A 66 -7.42 -0.62 2.23
CA ALA A 66 -7.21 -0.45 3.67
C ALA A 66 -7.70 0.92 4.16
N VAL A 67 -7.37 1.99 3.44
CA VAL A 67 -7.84 3.35 3.77
C VAL A 67 -9.36 3.45 3.61
N LEU A 68 -9.93 2.92 2.52
CA LEU A 68 -11.37 2.92 2.29
C LEU A 68 -12.12 2.24 3.44
N ALA A 69 -11.69 1.05 3.85
CA ALA A 69 -12.30 0.29 4.94
C ALA A 69 -12.19 1.03 6.29
N ALA A 70 -11.04 1.65 6.58
CA ALA A 70 -10.86 2.45 7.79
C ALA A 70 -11.80 3.68 7.82
N LEU A 71 -11.98 4.36 6.68
CA LEU A 71 -12.91 5.47 6.56
C LEU A 71 -14.37 5.04 6.74
N TRP A 72 -14.77 3.91 6.14
CA TRP A 72 -16.09 3.32 6.38
C TRP A 72 -16.31 2.95 7.83
N TYR A 73 -15.34 2.24 8.44
CA TYR A 73 -15.40 1.82 9.83
C TYR A 73 -15.60 3.02 10.78
N ARG A 74 -14.84 4.10 10.57
CA ARG A 74 -14.91 5.33 11.38
C ARG A 74 -16.32 5.92 11.44
N VAL A 75 -17.07 5.88 10.33
CA VAL A 75 -18.44 6.41 10.28
C VAL A 75 -19.42 5.41 10.91
N LEU A 76 -19.26 4.12 10.63
CA LEU A 76 -20.19 3.08 11.04
C LEU A 76 -20.14 2.78 12.55
N VAL A 77 -18.96 2.85 13.17
CA VAL A 77 -18.76 2.53 14.59
C VAL A 77 -19.50 3.50 15.52
N VAL A 78 -19.88 4.69 15.04
CA VAL A 78 -20.66 5.68 15.81
C VAL A 78 -22.06 5.18 16.17
N ARG A 79 -22.64 4.27 15.37
CA ARG A 79 -24.01 3.75 15.57
C ARG A 79 -24.10 2.22 15.65
N ARG A 80 -22.99 1.51 15.44
CA ARG A 80 -22.94 0.05 15.40
C ARG A 80 -21.89 -0.45 16.36
N ARG A 81 -22.08 -1.65 16.89
CA ARG A 81 -21.02 -2.33 17.66
C ARG A 81 -19.78 -2.53 16.77
N PRO A 82 -18.56 -2.44 17.30
CA PRO A 82 -17.33 -2.54 16.51
C PRO A 82 -17.26 -3.73 15.53
N PRO A 83 -17.67 -4.96 15.90
CA PRO A 83 -17.64 -6.08 14.96
C PRO A 83 -18.61 -5.91 13.78
N ALA A 84 -19.80 -5.36 14.04
CA ALA A 84 -20.80 -5.10 13.00
C ALA A 84 -20.37 -3.94 12.09
N ALA A 85 -19.73 -2.90 12.64
CA ALA A 85 -19.16 -1.80 11.85
C ALA A 85 -18.04 -2.29 10.92
N ALA A 86 -17.13 -3.14 11.43
CA ALA A 86 -16.05 -3.74 10.66
C ALA A 86 -16.58 -4.65 9.55
N ALA A 87 -17.55 -5.52 9.83
CA ALA A 87 -18.15 -6.39 8.82
C ALA A 87 -18.80 -5.60 7.68
N ILE A 88 -19.50 -4.52 7.98
CA ILE A 88 -20.13 -3.67 6.97
C ILE A 88 -19.07 -2.88 6.18
N ALA A 89 -18.06 -2.33 6.85
CA ALA A 89 -16.96 -1.62 6.18
C ALA A 89 -16.21 -2.53 5.20
N LEU A 90 -15.93 -3.77 5.61
CA LEU A 90 -15.33 -4.79 4.75
C LEU A 90 -16.22 -5.11 3.56
N ALA A 91 -17.51 -5.38 3.78
CA ALA A 91 -18.45 -5.68 2.71
C ALA A 91 -18.57 -4.55 1.69
N LEU A 92 -18.66 -3.29 2.15
CA LEU A 92 -18.70 -2.12 1.26
C LEU A 92 -17.41 -1.98 0.43
N SER A 93 -16.25 -2.26 1.04
CA SER A 93 -14.96 -2.17 0.36
C SER A 93 -14.80 -3.28 -0.69
N ILE A 94 -15.25 -4.52 -0.40
CA ILE A 94 -15.24 -5.62 -1.37
C ILE A 94 -16.19 -5.33 -2.54
N VAL A 95 -17.39 -4.81 -2.27
CA VAL A 95 -18.32 -4.39 -3.33
C VAL A 95 -17.67 -3.32 -4.21
N TRP A 96 -16.97 -2.37 -3.61
CA TRP A 96 -16.25 -1.34 -4.37
C TRP A 96 -15.10 -1.92 -5.19
N ALA A 97 -14.34 -2.89 -4.67
CA ALA A 97 -13.29 -3.59 -5.41
C ALA A 97 -13.83 -4.27 -6.67
N CYS A 98 -15.00 -4.92 -6.56
CA CYS A 98 -15.66 -5.49 -7.73
C CYS A 98 -16.08 -4.42 -8.75
N VAL A 99 -16.55 -3.25 -8.29
CA VAL A 99 -16.94 -2.13 -9.18
C VAL A 99 -15.73 -1.54 -9.87
N ASP A 100 -14.65 -1.32 -9.14
CA ASP A 100 -13.36 -0.84 -9.64
C ASP A 100 -12.82 -1.78 -10.73
N GLU A 101 -12.76 -3.09 -10.46
CA GLU A 101 -12.25 -4.04 -11.44
C GLU A 101 -13.14 -4.14 -12.70
N SER A 102 -14.45 -3.99 -12.52
CA SER A 102 -15.40 -3.90 -13.62
C SER A 102 -15.20 -2.62 -14.45
N PHE A 103 -14.86 -1.50 -13.80
CA PHE A 103 -14.53 -0.25 -14.47
C PHE A 103 -13.20 -0.36 -15.23
N GLN A 104 -12.17 -0.97 -14.64
CA GLN A 104 -10.89 -1.21 -15.29
C GLN A 104 -11.01 -2.11 -16.51
N ALA A 105 -11.95 -3.07 -16.52
CA ALA A 105 -12.24 -3.89 -17.70
C ALA A 105 -12.69 -3.07 -18.93
N LEU A 106 -13.12 -1.81 -18.73
CA LEU A 106 -13.53 -0.89 -19.79
C LEU A 106 -12.38 -0.02 -20.31
N ILE A 107 -11.19 -0.07 -19.68
CA ILE A 107 -10.05 0.77 -20.01
C ILE A 107 -9.00 -0.06 -20.76
N PRO A 108 -8.67 0.27 -22.03
CA PRO A 108 -7.76 -0.54 -22.85
C PRO A 108 -6.36 -0.76 -22.27
N SER A 109 -5.83 0.19 -21.49
CA SER A 109 -4.51 0.09 -20.86
C SER A 109 -4.53 -0.63 -19.51
N ARG A 110 -5.69 -1.12 -19.07
CA ARG A 110 -5.86 -1.87 -17.82
C ARG A 110 -6.20 -3.33 -18.13
N THR A 111 -5.83 -4.20 -17.21
CA THR A 111 -6.17 -5.63 -17.24
C THR A 111 -6.93 -5.96 -15.99
N ALA A 112 -8.24 -6.24 -16.14
CA ALA A 112 -9.05 -6.70 -15.02
C ALA A 112 -8.60 -8.09 -14.53
N SER A 113 -8.60 -8.30 -13.22
CA SER A 113 -8.07 -9.45 -12.51
C SER A 113 -8.84 -9.69 -11.21
N VAL A 114 -9.36 -10.91 -11.06
CA VAL A 114 -9.96 -11.36 -9.79
C VAL A 114 -8.93 -11.37 -8.65
N ILE A 115 -7.64 -11.48 -9.00
CA ILE A 115 -6.56 -11.41 -8.01
C ILE A 115 -6.47 -10.00 -7.40
N ASP A 116 -6.71 -8.95 -8.18
CA ASP A 116 -6.73 -7.57 -7.67
C ASP A 116 -7.85 -7.37 -6.64
N VAL A 117 -9.07 -7.86 -6.93
CA VAL A 117 -10.18 -7.88 -5.96
C VAL A 117 -9.79 -8.61 -4.65
N GLY A 118 -9.04 -9.71 -4.75
CA GLY A 118 -8.54 -10.43 -3.58
C GLY A 118 -7.50 -9.66 -2.76
N VAL A 119 -6.61 -8.91 -3.43
CA VAL A 119 -5.62 -8.03 -2.80
C VAL A 119 -6.32 -6.87 -2.10
N ASP A 120 -7.27 -6.24 -2.77
CA ASP A 120 -8.10 -5.14 -2.26
C ASP A 120 -8.88 -5.58 -1.01
N ALA A 121 -9.53 -6.76 -1.07
CA ALA A 121 -10.24 -7.35 0.05
C ALA A 121 -9.31 -7.64 1.24
N THR A 122 -8.09 -8.11 0.98
CA THR A 122 -7.07 -8.31 2.02
C THR A 122 -6.70 -7.00 2.70
N GLY A 123 -6.49 -5.92 1.94
CA GLY A 123 -6.22 -4.59 2.47
C GLY A 123 -7.33 -4.09 3.38
N ALA A 124 -8.57 -4.20 2.91
CA ALA A 124 -9.77 -3.84 3.67
C ALA A 124 -9.91 -4.67 4.97
N LEU A 125 -9.62 -5.97 4.91
CA LEU A 125 -9.66 -6.86 6.07
C LEU A 125 -8.61 -6.48 7.12
N ILE A 126 -7.36 -6.23 6.69
CA ILE A 126 -6.29 -5.78 7.58
C ILE A 126 -6.72 -4.52 8.33
N ALA A 127 -7.23 -3.52 7.60
CA ALA A 127 -7.72 -2.29 8.21
C ALA A 127 -8.85 -2.54 9.21
N CYS A 128 -9.83 -3.39 8.90
CA CYS A 128 -10.94 -3.70 9.79
C CYS A 128 -10.48 -4.38 11.09
N VAL A 129 -9.55 -5.34 11.01
CA VAL A 129 -8.96 -6.00 12.19
C VAL A 129 -8.22 -4.98 13.04
N VAL A 130 -7.42 -4.14 12.37
CA VAL A 130 -6.62 -3.09 12.97
C VAL A 130 -7.50 -2.06 13.71
N THR A 131 -8.53 -1.53 13.07
CA THR A 131 -9.38 -0.47 13.64
C THR A 131 -10.37 -1.00 14.66
N ALA A 132 -10.75 -2.29 14.61
CA ALA A 132 -11.65 -2.90 15.57
C ALA A 132 -10.95 -3.39 16.87
N GLY A 133 -9.62 -3.59 16.83
CA GLY A 133 -8.91 -4.31 17.89
C GLY A 133 -7.67 -3.63 18.49
N TRP A 134 -7.05 -2.62 17.87
CA TRP A 134 -5.77 -2.09 18.37
C TRP A 134 -5.70 -0.56 18.47
N PRO A 135 -5.24 -0.01 19.63
CA PRO A 135 -5.02 1.43 19.77
C PRO A 135 -3.69 1.94 19.16
N ARG A 136 -2.75 1.06 18.74
CA ARG A 136 -1.46 1.46 18.14
C ARG A 136 -0.96 0.63 16.93
N PRO A 137 -1.84 0.32 15.96
CA PRO A 137 -1.49 -0.50 14.80
C PRO A 137 -0.52 0.21 13.85
N VAL A 138 -0.66 1.53 13.72
CA VAL A 138 0.21 2.36 12.88
C VAL A 138 1.66 2.25 13.36
N ASP A 139 1.89 2.32 14.67
CA ASP A 139 3.25 2.23 15.20
C ASP A 139 3.90 0.89 14.90
N LEU A 140 3.17 -0.21 15.06
CA LEU A 140 3.64 -1.56 14.78
C LEU A 140 3.93 -1.75 13.29
N VAL A 141 3.00 -1.34 12.43
CA VAL A 141 3.14 -1.46 10.97
C VAL A 141 4.31 -0.61 10.47
N THR A 142 4.40 0.65 10.88
CA THR A 142 5.52 1.53 10.51
C THR A 142 6.84 0.96 11.03
N SER A 143 6.87 0.40 12.24
CA SER A 143 8.08 -0.23 12.77
C SER A 143 8.47 -1.46 11.95
N ALA A 144 7.52 -2.34 11.63
CA ALA A 144 7.76 -3.52 10.82
C ALA A 144 8.30 -3.14 9.42
N LEU A 145 7.67 -2.17 8.75
CA LEU A 145 8.10 -1.68 7.44
C LEU A 145 9.52 -1.12 7.47
N LEU A 146 9.85 -0.31 8.47
CA LEU A 146 11.19 0.26 8.62
C LEU A 146 12.24 -0.82 8.86
N TRP A 147 11.96 -1.79 9.74
CA TRP A 147 12.85 -2.92 9.98
C TRP A 147 13.04 -3.80 8.74
N THR A 148 11.96 -4.09 8.01
CA THR A 148 12.06 -4.84 6.75
C THR A 148 12.88 -4.08 5.72
N ALA A 149 12.62 -2.78 5.52
CA ALA A 149 13.38 -1.94 4.59
C ALA A 149 14.88 -1.91 4.95
N MET A 150 15.20 -1.80 6.25
CA MET A 150 16.56 -1.87 6.77
C MET A 150 17.22 -3.21 6.49
N LEU A 151 16.59 -4.32 6.87
CA LEU A 151 17.17 -5.66 6.76
C LEU A 151 17.37 -6.07 5.30
N VAL A 152 16.37 -5.83 4.45
CA VAL A 152 16.46 -6.10 3.01
C VAL A 152 17.51 -5.18 2.36
N GLY A 153 17.51 -3.89 2.70
CA GLY A 153 18.49 -2.93 2.21
C GLY A 153 19.92 -3.35 2.55
N CYS A 154 20.18 -3.71 3.81
CA CYS A 154 21.49 -4.22 4.25
C CYS A 154 21.90 -5.50 3.52
N ALA A 155 20.99 -6.46 3.36
CA ALA A 155 21.29 -7.70 2.64
C ALA A 155 21.70 -7.42 1.18
N VAL A 156 20.99 -6.52 0.50
CA VAL A 156 21.31 -6.11 -0.87
C VAL A 156 22.61 -5.33 -0.94
N LEU A 157 22.88 -4.43 0.03
CA LEU A 157 24.16 -3.70 0.12
C LEU A 157 25.35 -4.66 0.24
N VAL A 158 25.25 -5.68 1.11
CA VAL A 158 26.29 -6.71 1.26
C VAL A 158 26.44 -7.52 -0.02
N GLY A 159 25.34 -7.96 -0.63
CA GLY A 159 25.36 -8.68 -1.90
C GLY A 159 26.06 -7.90 -3.01
N ASN A 160 25.75 -6.61 -3.15
CA ASN A 160 26.39 -5.73 -4.13
C ASN A 160 27.89 -5.55 -3.84
N ALA A 161 28.27 -5.39 -2.57
CA ALA A 161 29.68 -5.26 -2.18
C ALA A 161 30.49 -6.53 -2.51
N VAL A 162 29.93 -7.71 -2.25
CA VAL A 162 30.53 -9.01 -2.61
C VAL A 162 30.64 -9.16 -4.14
N ALA A 163 29.65 -8.69 -4.88
CA ALA A 163 29.64 -8.73 -6.34
C ALA A 163 30.49 -7.63 -7.01
N GLY A 164 31.07 -6.70 -6.25
CA GLY A 164 31.84 -5.57 -6.79
C GLY A 164 30.99 -4.55 -7.56
N VAL A 165 29.69 -4.45 -7.28
CA VAL A 165 28.75 -3.57 -7.98
C VAL A 165 28.35 -2.39 -7.10
N GLY A 166 28.19 -1.20 -7.68
CA GLY A 166 27.73 -0.02 -6.97
C GLY A 166 26.27 -0.13 -6.48
N SER A 167 26.00 0.35 -5.27
CA SER A 167 24.67 0.26 -4.65
C SER A 167 23.76 1.47 -4.86
N GLY A 168 24.24 2.54 -5.52
CA GLY A 168 23.40 3.70 -5.88
C GLY A 168 22.58 4.27 -4.71
N GLY A 169 21.26 4.39 -4.93
CA GLY A 169 20.32 4.94 -3.96
C GLY A 169 20.08 4.07 -2.70
N LEU A 170 20.47 2.79 -2.68
CA LEU A 170 20.33 1.92 -1.50
C LEU A 170 21.06 2.45 -0.27
N TRP A 171 22.18 3.17 -0.46
CA TRP A 171 22.88 3.83 0.64
C TRP A 171 21.97 4.85 1.35
N VAL A 172 21.18 5.59 0.58
CA VAL A 172 20.28 6.62 1.12
C VAL A 172 19.07 5.98 1.78
N THR A 173 18.39 5.06 1.10
CA THR A 173 17.14 4.47 1.59
C THR A 173 17.35 3.58 2.82
N THR A 174 18.43 2.80 2.86
CA THR A 174 18.76 1.94 4.01
C THR A 174 19.16 2.78 5.22
N SER A 175 20.02 3.80 5.04
CA SER A 175 20.41 4.68 6.14
C SER A 175 19.23 5.51 6.67
N ALA A 176 18.32 5.97 5.81
CA ALA A 176 17.11 6.67 6.23
C ALA A 176 16.21 5.77 7.09
N ALA A 177 16.03 4.50 6.71
CA ALA A 177 15.30 3.53 7.53
C ALA A 177 15.97 3.33 8.90
N ALA A 178 17.30 3.26 8.97
CA ALA A 178 18.07 3.18 10.22
C ALA A 178 17.76 4.34 11.16
N LEU A 179 17.89 5.55 10.62
CA LEU A 179 17.73 6.78 11.38
C LEU A 179 16.30 6.91 11.90
N ALA A 180 15.31 6.53 11.08
CA ALA A 180 13.91 6.51 11.50
C ALA A 180 13.66 5.52 12.65
N ILE A 181 14.25 4.32 12.62
CA ILE A 181 14.16 3.34 13.71
C ILE A 181 14.78 3.91 15.00
N VAL A 182 15.99 4.45 14.94
CA VAL A 182 16.70 5.01 16.10
C VAL A 182 15.95 6.19 16.70
N ALA A 183 15.45 7.11 15.87
CA ALA A 183 14.69 8.27 16.31
C ALA A 183 13.42 7.85 17.07
N ARG A 184 12.69 6.83 16.59
CA ARG A 184 11.49 6.31 17.25
C ARG A 184 11.77 5.62 18.58
N GLY A 185 12.90 4.92 18.69
CA GLY A 185 13.36 4.33 19.95
C GLY A 185 13.63 5.37 21.05
N ARG A 186 14.07 6.59 20.67
CA ARG A 186 14.34 7.69 21.61
C ARG A 186 13.09 8.45 22.08
N VAL A 187 12.01 8.43 21.30
CA VAL A 187 10.74 9.08 21.67
C VAL A 187 9.90 8.21 22.62
N SER A 188 10.20 6.92 22.68
CA SER A 188 9.47 5.93 23.49
C SER A 188 10.14 5.60 24.82
N ALA A 189 11.30 6.20 25.12
CA ALA A 189 12.11 6.00 26.33
C ALA A 189 12.07 7.26 27.20
#